data_AF-A0A0K0GFI3-F1
#
_entry.id   AF-A0A0K0GFI3-F1
#
_cell.length_a   1.000
_cell.length_b   1.000
_cell.length_c   1.000
_cell.angle_alpha   90.00
_cell.angle_beta   90.00
_cell.angle_gamma   90.00
#
_symmetry.space_group_name_H-M   'P 1'
#
loop_
_entity.id
_entity.type
_entity.pdbx_description
1 polymer ?
#
loop_
_entity_poly.entity_id
_entity_poly.type
_entity_poly.pdbx_seq_one_letter_code
_entity_poly.pdbx_strand_id
1 'polypeptide(L)' 'MGSLLGDMSASDEAQKSMNNKITQLKNDLDFNVALNKFIGKAGDNAKQLVGQ' A
#
# COMPACT_ATOMS: atom_id res chain seq x y z
N MET A 1 4.82 -3.59 -39.22
CA MET A 1 3.96 -4.32 -38.25
C MET A 1 4.72 -4.95 -37.09
N GLY A 2 5.93 -5.52 -37.28
CA GLY A 2 6.69 -6.11 -36.16
C GLY A 2 7.10 -5.13 -35.04
N SER A 3 7.44 -3.88 -35.37
CA SER A 3 7.79 -2.84 -34.37
C SER A 3 6.62 -2.48 -33.46
N LEU A 4 5.42 -2.31 -34.03
CA LEU A 4 4.23 -1.89 -33.28
C LEU A 4 3.78 -2.96 -32.28
N LEU A 5 3.86 -4.25 -32.67
CA LEU A 5 3.58 -5.37 -31.77
C LEU A 5 4.63 -5.47 -30.65
N GLY A 6 5.91 -5.22 -30.96
CA GLY A 6 6.97 -5.18 -29.96
C GLY A 6 6.78 -4.05 -28.93
N ASP A 7 6.43 -2.86 -29.38
CA ASP A 7 6.17 -1.69 -28.51
C ASP A 7 4.93 -1.92 -27.63
N MET A 8 3.89 -2.56 -28.17
CA MET A 8 2.70 -2.93 -27.40
C MET A 8 3.00 -3.94 -26.29
N SER A 9 3.79 -4.98 -26.59
CA SER A 9 4.20 -5.96 -25.57
C SER A 9 5.09 -5.34 -24.49
N ALA A 10 6.01 -4.43 -24.86
CA ALA A 10 6.82 -3.71 -23.89
C ALA A 10 5.97 -2.81 -22.96
N SER A 11 4.94 -2.16 -23.52
CA SER A 11 3.99 -1.34 -22.75
C SER A 11 3.18 -2.19 -21.75
N ASP A 12 2.69 -3.36 -22.16
CA ASP A 12 1.92 -4.28 -21.30
C ASP A 12 2.76 -4.77 -20.10
N GLU A 13 4.00 -5.18 -20.32
CA GLU A 13 4.89 -5.62 -19.23
C GLU A 13 5.26 -4.47 -18.28
N ALA A 14 5.44 -3.26 -18.80
CA ALA A 14 5.65 -2.07 -17.97
C ALA A 14 4.41 -1.75 -17.10
N GLN A 15 3.20 -1.86 -17.66
CA GLN A 15 1.95 -1.66 -16.94
C GLN A 15 1.74 -2.72 -15.85
N LYS A 16 2.00 -4.00 -16.13
CA LYS A 16 1.96 -5.08 -15.13
C LYS A 16 2.93 -4.82 -13.97
N SER A 17 4.17 -4.43 -14.29
CA SER A 17 5.17 -4.07 -13.27
C SER A 17 4.70 -2.92 -12.39
N MET A 18 4.12 -1.88 -13.00
CA MET A 18 3.58 -0.74 -12.27
C MET A 18 2.40 -1.15 -11.37
N ASN A 19 1.46 -1.96 -11.87
CA ASN A 19 0.33 -2.46 -11.08
C ASN A 19 0.78 -3.30 -9.88
N ASN A 20 1.81 -4.13 -10.06
CA ASN A 20 2.40 -4.90 -8.96
C ASN A 20 3.01 -3.98 -7.89
N LYS A 21 3.73 -2.93 -8.31
CA LYS A 21 4.30 -1.93 -7.38
C LYS A 21 3.21 -1.15 -6.65
N ILE A 22 2.16 -0.72 -7.34
CA ILE A 22 1.00 -0.05 -6.72
C ILE A 22 0.34 -0.96 -5.70
N THR A 23 0.19 -2.25 -6.01
CA THR A 23 -0.39 -3.23 -5.08
C THR A 23 0.45 -3.37 -3.81
N GLN A 24 1.78 -3.41 -3.92
CA GLN A 24 2.67 -3.44 -2.74
C GLN A 24 2.52 -2.17 -1.90
N LEU A 25 2.60 -1.00 -2.52
CA LEU A 25 2.44 0.29 -1.83
C LEU A 25 1.07 0.41 -1.13
N LYS A 26 0.01 -0.11 -1.76
CA LYS A 26 -1.32 -0.16 -1.15
C LYS A 26 -1.33 -1.04 0.10
N ASN A 27 -0.72 -2.23 0.05
CA ASN A 27 -0.67 -3.13 1.19
C ASN A 27 0.11 -2.51 2.36
N ASP A 28 1.23 -1.83 2.09
CA ASP A 28 2.01 -1.11 3.10
C ASP A 28 1.20 0.03 3.73
N LEU A 29 0.44 0.76 2.91
CA LEU A 29 -0.44 1.83 3.39
C LEU A 29 -1.57 1.27 4.27
N ASP A 30 -2.21 0.18 3.86
CA ASP A 30 -3.28 -0.47 4.62
C ASP A 30 -2.77 -0.95 6.00
N PHE A 31 -1.55 -1.50 6.03
CA PHE A 31 -0.87 -1.85 7.29
C PHE A 31 -0.66 -0.62 8.18
N ASN A 32 -0.11 0.47 7.63
CA ASN A 32 0.15 1.69 8.40
C ASN A 32 -1.14 2.32 8.95
N VAL A 33 -2.23 2.28 8.19
CA VAL A 33 -3.55 2.75 8.66
C VAL A 33 -4.06 1.90 9.82
N ALA A 34 -3.94 0.57 9.71
CA ALA A 34 -4.32 -0.33 10.80
C ALA A 34 -3.47 -0.11 12.06
N LEU A 35 -2.15 0.05 11.90
CA LEU A 35 -1.22 0.34 12.99
C LEU A 35 -1.55 1.66 13.69
N ASN A 36 -1.82 2.73 12.95
CA ASN A 36 -2.20 4.02 13.53
C ASN A 36 -3.47 3.93 14.37
N LYS A 37 -4.48 3.16 13.90
CA LYS A 37 -5.70 2.91 14.69
C LYS A 37 -5.41 2.13 15.97
N PHE A 38 -4.53 1.13 15.89
CA PHE A 38 -4.13 0.35 17.06
C PHE A 38 -3.40 1.21 18.09
N ILE A 39 -2.44 2.03 17.66
CA ILE A 39 -1.71 2.96 18.51
C ILE A 39 -2.66 3.96 19.17
N GLY A 40 -3.62 4.52 18.43
CA GLY A 40 -4.62 5.43 18.98
C GLY A 40 -5.39 4.80 20.14
N LYS A 41 -5.91 3.58 19.95
CA LYS A 41 -6.60 2.82 21.00
C LYS A 41 -5.70 2.52 22.20
N ALA A 42 -4.45 2.12 21.96
CA ALA A 42 -3.50 1.87 23.04
C ALA A 42 -3.22 3.15 23.85
N GLY A 43 -3.10 4.30 23.18
CA GLY A 43 -2.96 5.62 23.82
C GLY A 43 -4.18 6.01 24.64
N ASP A 44 -5.39 5.77 24.13
CA ASP A 44 -6.64 6.03 24.88
C ASP A 44 -6.75 5.16 26.13
N ASN A 45 -6.43 3.86 26.02
CA ASN A 45 -6.40 2.96 27.16
C ASN A 45 -5.36 3.38 28.21
N ALA A 46 -4.17 3.80 27.78
CA ALA A 46 -3.13 4.29 28.68
C ALA A 46 -3.59 5.53 29.46
N LYS A 47 -4.23 6.49 28.79
CA LYS A 47 -4.82 7.68 29.43
C LYS A 47 -5.85 7.31 30.50
N GLN A 48 -6.69 6.32 30.24
CA GLN A 48 -7.66 5.83 31.23
C GLN A 48 -7.00 5.21 32.46
N LEU A 49 -5.88 4.50 32.28
CA LEU A 49 -5.15 3.86 33.38
C LEU A 49 -4.37 4.86 34.25
N VAL A 50 -3.87 5.95 33.66
CA VAL A 50 -3.08 6.98 34.39
C VAL A 50 -3.90 8.18 34.84
N GLY A 51 -5.13 8.33 34.34
CA GLY A 51 -6.06 9.42 34.66
C GLY A 51 -6.96 9.16 35.88
N GLN A 52 -6.60 8.17 36.71
CA GLN A 52 -7.13 8.01 38.08
C GLN A 52 -6.31 8.86 39.06
#